data_AF-A0A3Q3JL19-F1
#
_entry.id   AF-A0A3Q3JL19-F1
#
_cell.length_a   1.000
_cell.length_b   1.000
_cell.length_c   1.000
_cell.angle_alpha   90.00
_cell.angle_beta   90.00
_cell.angle_gamma   90.00
#
_symmetry.space_group_name_H-M   'P 1'
#
loop_
_entity.id
_entity.type
_entity.pdbx_description
1 polymer ?
#
loop_
_entity_poly.entity_id
_entity_poly.type
_entity_poly.pdbx_seq_one_letter_code
_entity_poly.pdbx_strand_id
1 'polypeptide(L)'
;RLSIKTALGENAYVWNDNEMFLFRATLAFAMTKQFDGQVSDIIVCNQTARVSFWFVVTYPHNKTLVDKQVVERAVRKSRNRINSAFLLSDTTLEFIGIPPTLATPVNPSTPTWLIVFGVVMGAVCAGIIVVLVVSLVQRKRKKNETNEDTQVKTVENGAARDGVYYMSFSEDESSVTQM
;
A
#
# COMPACT_ATOMS: atom_id res chain seq x y z
N ARG A 1 10.72 -24.02 -14.42
CA ARG A 1 11.99 -23.28 -14.19
C ARG A 1 11.86 -22.57 -12.87
N LEU A 2 12.89 -22.64 -12.01
CA LEU A 2 12.85 -22.03 -10.69
C LEU A 2 13.96 -20.99 -10.55
N SER A 3 13.59 -19.79 -10.10
CA SER A 3 14.48 -18.64 -9.89
C SER A 3 14.54 -18.29 -8.41
N ILE A 4 15.08 -19.21 -7.59
CA ILE A 4 15.06 -19.14 -6.12
C ILE A 4 15.85 -17.92 -5.62
N LYS A 5 17.07 -17.72 -6.14
CA LYS A 5 17.92 -16.57 -5.75
C LYS A 5 17.29 -15.23 -6.10
N THR A 6 16.57 -15.15 -7.23
CA THR A 6 15.85 -13.94 -7.63
C THR A 6 14.66 -13.65 -6.71
N ALA A 7 13.99 -14.69 -6.21
CA ALA A 7 12.82 -14.55 -5.33
C ALA A 7 13.20 -14.20 -3.89
N LEU A 8 14.25 -14.84 -3.36
CA LEU A 8 14.56 -14.83 -1.92
C LEU A 8 15.86 -14.11 -1.56
N GLY A 9 16.67 -13.72 -2.56
CA GLY A 9 17.94 -13.03 -2.34
C GLY A 9 18.89 -13.84 -1.46
N GLU A 10 19.32 -13.23 -0.35
CA GLU A 10 20.22 -13.84 0.64
C GLU A 10 19.56 -14.97 1.46
N ASN A 11 18.21 -15.01 1.52
CA ASN A 11 17.46 -16.04 2.23
C ASN A 11 17.12 -17.24 1.32
N ALA A 12 17.77 -17.37 0.17
CA ALA A 12 17.52 -18.44 -0.77
C ALA A 12 17.94 -19.80 -0.19
N TYR A 13 16.99 -20.74 -0.11
CA TYR A 13 17.28 -22.11 0.26
C TYR A 13 18.02 -22.85 -0.86
N VAL A 14 18.74 -23.91 -0.49
CA VAL A 14 19.46 -24.77 -1.42
C VAL A 14 18.51 -25.79 -2.01
N TRP A 15 18.50 -25.90 -3.33
CA TRP A 15 17.73 -26.94 -4.01
C TRP A 15 18.40 -28.30 -3.84
N ASN A 16 17.82 -29.15 -2.99
CA ASN A 16 18.30 -30.48 -2.66
C ASN A 16 17.21 -31.56 -2.89
N ASP A 17 17.50 -32.80 -2.50
CA ASP A 17 16.56 -33.92 -2.67
C ASP A 17 15.28 -33.78 -1.84
N ASN A 18 15.33 -33.08 -0.70
CA ASN A 18 14.16 -32.80 0.12
C ASN A 18 13.22 -31.82 -0.60
N GLU A 19 13.76 -30.76 -1.19
CA GLU A 19 12.99 -29.80 -2.00
C GLU A 19 12.42 -30.47 -3.25
N MET A 20 13.19 -31.37 -3.88
CA MET A 20 12.71 -32.18 -4.99
C MET A 20 11.55 -33.10 -4.57
N PHE A 21 11.64 -33.74 -3.41
CA PHE A 21 10.56 -34.56 -2.86
C PHE A 21 9.32 -33.71 -2.56
N LEU A 22 9.49 -32.56 -1.92
CA LEU A 22 8.41 -31.60 -1.68
C LEU A 22 7.74 -31.16 -2.98
N PHE A 23 8.53 -30.94 -4.04
CA PHE A 23 8.00 -30.58 -5.35
C PHE A 23 7.14 -31.69 -5.95
N ARG A 24 7.62 -32.93 -5.89
CA ARG A 24 6.80 -34.09 -6.31
C ARG A 24 5.55 -34.25 -5.45
N ALA A 25 5.63 -34.01 -4.14
CA ALA A 25 4.46 -34.07 -3.25
C ALA A 25 3.41 -32.99 -3.56
N THR A 26 3.84 -31.75 -3.82
CA THR A 26 2.92 -30.66 -4.21
C THR A 26 2.27 -30.90 -5.57
N LEU A 27 3.01 -31.47 -6.53
CA LEU A 27 2.45 -31.91 -7.80
C LEU A 27 1.49 -33.09 -7.63
N ALA A 28 1.82 -34.07 -6.78
CA ALA A 28 0.94 -35.21 -6.51
C ALA A 28 -0.37 -34.72 -5.93
N PHE A 29 -0.28 -33.83 -4.94
CA PHE A 29 -1.41 -33.12 -4.37
C PHE A 29 -2.22 -32.37 -5.43
N ALA A 30 -1.58 -31.68 -6.38
CA ALA A 30 -2.31 -31.01 -7.47
C ALA A 30 -3.09 -32.00 -8.35
N MET A 31 -2.56 -33.20 -8.55
CA MET A 31 -3.18 -34.27 -9.33
C MET A 31 -4.29 -35.03 -8.58
N THR A 32 -4.34 -34.97 -7.24
CA THR A 32 -5.38 -35.64 -6.41
C THR A 32 -6.82 -35.33 -6.84
N LYS A 33 -7.05 -34.13 -7.41
CA LYS A 33 -8.38 -33.74 -7.92
C LYS A 33 -8.79 -34.46 -9.20
N GLN A 34 -7.84 -35.05 -9.91
CA GLN A 34 -8.07 -35.76 -11.16
C GLN A 34 -8.08 -37.28 -10.96
N PHE A 35 -7.17 -37.79 -10.14
CA PHE A 35 -7.05 -39.18 -9.71
C PHE A 35 -6.26 -39.25 -8.41
N ASP A 36 -6.23 -40.37 -7.71
CA ASP A 36 -5.44 -40.55 -6.49
C ASP A 36 -3.93 -40.55 -6.79
N GLY A 37 -3.37 -39.34 -6.95
CA GLY A 37 -2.00 -39.13 -7.38
C GLY A 37 -1.01 -39.34 -6.24
N GLN A 38 -0.04 -40.22 -6.45
CA GLN A 38 1.04 -40.47 -5.49
C GLN A 38 2.35 -39.81 -5.93
N VAL A 39 3.26 -39.61 -4.98
CA VAL A 39 4.59 -39.01 -5.24
C VAL A 39 5.40 -39.85 -6.24
N SER A 40 5.24 -41.18 -6.21
CA SER A 40 5.89 -42.12 -7.12
C SER A 40 5.43 -42.02 -8.56
N ASP A 41 4.28 -41.38 -8.81
CA ASP A 41 3.73 -41.24 -10.15
C ASP A 41 4.29 -40.04 -10.90
N ILE A 42 5.11 -39.23 -10.25
CA ILE A 42 5.74 -38.04 -10.82
C ILE A 42 7.20 -38.34 -11.08
N ILE A 43 7.53 -38.41 -12.36
CA ILE A 43 8.87 -38.69 -12.83
C ILE A 43 9.48 -37.37 -13.26
N VAL A 44 10.59 -37.00 -12.62
CA VAL A 44 11.35 -35.78 -12.93
C VAL A 44 12.59 -36.18 -13.72
N CYS A 45 12.85 -35.45 -14.80
CA CYS A 45 13.91 -35.76 -15.75
C CYS A 45 14.72 -34.50 -16.11
N ASN A 46 15.98 -34.73 -16.50
CA ASN A 46 16.91 -33.70 -16.99
C ASN A 46 17.05 -32.50 -16.03
N GLN A 47 17.48 -32.78 -14.80
CA GLN A 47 17.79 -31.74 -13.82
C GLN A 47 19.09 -31.02 -14.18
N THR A 48 19.02 -29.71 -14.23
CA THR A 48 20.13 -28.81 -14.54
C THR A 48 20.62 -28.06 -13.30
N ALA A 49 21.85 -27.54 -13.34
CA ALA A 49 22.43 -26.76 -12.25
C ALA A 49 21.65 -25.47 -11.93
N ARG A 50 20.94 -24.89 -12.90
CA ARG A 50 20.06 -23.71 -12.72
C ARG A 50 18.65 -24.07 -12.22
N VAL A 51 18.46 -25.27 -11.68
CA VAL A 51 17.15 -25.75 -11.17
C VAL A 51 16.06 -25.64 -12.24
N SER A 52 16.34 -26.26 -13.39
CA SER A 52 15.33 -26.53 -14.40
C SER A 52 15.32 -28.01 -14.73
N PHE A 53 14.11 -28.53 -14.91
CA PHE A 53 13.83 -29.93 -15.22
C PHE A 53 12.45 -29.99 -15.88
N TRP A 54 12.18 -31.09 -16.57
CA TRP A 54 10.84 -31.43 -17.02
C TRP A 54 10.32 -32.58 -16.17
N PHE A 55 9.00 -32.72 -16.11
CA PHE A 55 8.37 -33.80 -15.38
C PHE A 55 7.23 -34.38 -16.21
N VAL A 56 6.94 -35.65 -15.96
CA VAL A 56 5.79 -36.36 -16.50
C VAL A 56 5.03 -37.00 -15.36
N VAL A 57 3.73 -37.17 -15.57
CA VAL A 57 2.84 -37.79 -14.60
C VAL A 57 2.27 -39.06 -15.20
N THR A 58 2.27 -40.14 -14.43
CA THR A 58 1.69 -41.42 -14.81
C THR A 58 0.45 -41.74 -13.99
N TYR A 59 -0.46 -42.56 -14.50
CA TYR A 59 -1.54 -43.10 -13.68
C TYR A 59 -1.01 -44.16 -12.69
N PRO A 60 -1.53 -44.22 -11.44
CA PRO A 60 -1.01 -45.09 -10.39
C PRO A 60 -1.09 -46.59 -10.75
N HIS A 61 -2.18 -47.02 -11.41
CA HIS A 61 -2.41 -48.44 -11.72
C HIS A 61 -1.72 -48.91 -13.01
N ASN A 62 -1.87 -48.17 -14.10
CA ASN A 62 -1.43 -48.65 -15.42
C ASN A 62 -0.08 -48.06 -15.87
N LYS A 63 0.50 -47.14 -15.09
CA LYS A 63 1.73 -46.38 -15.40
C LYS A 63 1.71 -45.73 -16.79
N THR A 64 0.53 -45.54 -17.36
CA THR A 64 0.31 -44.82 -18.60
C THR A 64 0.50 -43.33 -18.37
N LEU A 65 1.02 -42.63 -19.38
CA LEU A 65 1.24 -41.20 -19.31
C LEU A 65 -0.10 -40.46 -19.29
N VAL A 66 -0.22 -39.48 -18.40
CA VAL A 66 -1.36 -38.57 -18.33
C VAL A 66 -1.23 -37.54 -19.45
N ASP A 67 -2.36 -37.21 -20.09
CA ASP A 67 -2.37 -36.19 -21.13
C ASP A 67 -1.91 -34.82 -20.60
N LYS A 68 -1.14 -34.11 -21.43
CA LYS A 68 -0.55 -32.81 -21.09
C LYS A 68 -1.62 -31.79 -20.68
N GLN A 69 -2.76 -31.73 -21.36
CA GLN A 69 -3.80 -30.74 -21.06
C GLN A 69 -4.41 -30.95 -19.67
N VAL A 70 -4.50 -32.21 -19.23
CA VAL A 70 -5.00 -32.57 -17.90
C VAL A 70 -4.01 -32.12 -16.83
N VAL A 71 -2.72 -32.40 -17.02
CA VAL A 71 -1.65 -31.96 -16.11
C VAL A 71 -1.60 -30.43 -16.04
N GLU A 72 -1.63 -29.73 -17.19
CA GLU A 72 -1.62 -28.27 -17.23
C GLU A 72 -2.81 -27.67 -16.48
N ARG A 73 -4.01 -28.23 -16.65
CA ARG A 73 -5.21 -27.76 -15.95
C ARG A 73 -5.10 -27.98 -14.43
N ALA A 74 -4.59 -29.14 -14.00
CA ALA A 74 -4.39 -29.46 -12.59
C ALA A 74 -3.36 -28.53 -11.94
N VAL A 75 -2.21 -28.33 -12.59
CA VAL A 75 -1.16 -27.40 -12.17
C VAL A 75 -1.70 -25.98 -12.11
N ARG A 76 -2.41 -25.51 -13.14
CA ARG A 76 -3.01 -24.17 -13.18
C ARG A 76 -3.96 -23.94 -12.01
N LYS A 77 -4.79 -24.93 -11.65
CA LYS A 77 -5.75 -24.82 -10.53
C LYS A 77 -5.07 -24.78 -9.17
N SER A 78 -3.91 -25.44 -9.03
CA SER A 78 -3.16 -25.54 -7.77
C SER A 78 -1.94 -24.62 -7.72
N ARG A 79 -1.73 -23.79 -8.75
CA ARG A 79 -0.53 -22.97 -8.93
C ARG A 79 -0.23 -22.06 -7.75
N ASN A 80 -1.23 -21.37 -7.23
CA ASN A 80 -1.08 -20.51 -6.04
C ASN A 80 -0.52 -21.30 -4.85
N ARG A 81 -1.03 -22.51 -4.60
CA ARG A 81 -0.57 -23.36 -3.48
C ARG A 81 0.85 -23.88 -3.71
N ILE A 82 1.16 -24.30 -4.94
CA ILE A 82 2.50 -24.76 -5.31
C ILE A 82 3.51 -23.62 -5.09
N ASN A 83 3.23 -22.44 -5.60
CA ASN A 83 4.05 -21.25 -5.42
C ASN A 83 4.27 -20.91 -3.95
N SER A 84 3.19 -20.87 -3.16
CA SER A 84 3.26 -20.60 -1.72
C SER A 84 4.09 -21.62 -0.95
N ALA A 85 4.04 -22.91 -1.33
CA ALA A 85 4.84 -23.95 -0.68
C ALA A 85 6.35 -23.73 -0.82
N PHE A 86 6.78 -23.08 -1.90
CA PHE A 86 8.19 -22.77 -2.17
C PHE A 86 8.57 -21.32 -1.87
N LEU A 87 7.64 -20.51 -1.36
CA LEU A 87 7.79 -19.05 -1.21
C LEU A 87 8.16 -18.36 -2.53
N LEU A 88 7.70 -18.92 -3.65
CA LEU A 88 7.92 -18.39 -5.00
C LEU A 88 6.63 -17.74 -5.52
N SER A 89 6.79 -16.96 -6.58
CA SER A 89 5.73 -16.24 -7.28
C SER A 89 5.57 -16.78 -8.70
N ASP A 90 4.51 -16.35 -9.40
CA ASP A 90 4.26 -16.76 -10.80
C ASP A 90 5.39 -16.39 -11.78
N THR A 91 6.24 -15.42 -11.43
CA THR A 91 7.40 -14.98 -12.22
C THR A 91 8.69 -15.72 -11.86
N THR A 92 8.78 -16.28 -10.66
CA THR A 92 10.00 -16.95 -10.17
C THR A 92 9.87 -18.47 -10.24
N LEU A 93 8.65 -19.01 -10.24
CA LEU A 93 8.34 -20.38 -10.60
C LEU A 93 7.52 -20.39 -11.90
N GLU A 94 8.22 -20.70 -12.99
CA GLU A 94 7.64 -20.70 -14.33
C GLU A 94 7.35 -22.13 -14.82
N PHE A 95 6.09 -22.37 -15.18
CA PHE A 95 5.69 -23.54 -15.96
C PHE A 95 5.61 -23.16 -17.44
N ILE A 96 6.52 -23.70 -18.25
CA ILE A 96 6.56 -23.41 -19.69
C ILE A 96 5.25 -23.89 -20.33
N GLY A 97 4.50 -22.99 -20.96
CA GLY A 97 3.21 -23.28 -21.60
C GLY A 97 1.98 -23.03 -20.72
N ILE A 98 2.14 -22.74 -19.42
CA ILE A 98 1.02 -22.41 -18.52
C ILE A 98 1.10 -20.92 -18.15
N PRO A 99 0.15 -20.08 -18.62
CA PRO A 99 0.17 -18.66 -18.31
C PRO A 99 -0.01 -18.38 -16.80
N PRO A 100 0.57 -17.29 -16.27
CA PRO A 100 0.41 -16.85 -14.87
C PRO A 100 -1.05 -16.83 -14.43
N THR A 101 -1.30 -17.16 -13.16
CA THR A 101 -2.65 -17.20 -12.59
C THR A 101 -3.09 -15.87 -12.00
N LEU A 102 -2.16 -14.98 -11.68
CA LEU A 102 -2.49 -13.69 -11.11
C LEU A 102 -2.69 -12.63 -12.22
N ALA A 103 -3.91 -12.08 -12.24
CA ALA A 103 -4.12 -10.72 -12.74
C ALA A 103 -3.17 -9.78 -11.99
N THR A 104 -2.73 -8.73 -12.68
CA THR A 104 -1.82 -7.69 -12.16
C THR A 104 -2.16 -7.32 -10.72
N PRO A 105 -1.15 -7.02 -9.86
CA PRO A 105 -1.37 -6.56 -8.50
C PRO A 105 -2.55 -5.60 -8.47
N VAL A 106 -3.54 -5.87 -7.62
CA VAL A 106 -4.69 -4.97 -7.44
C VAL A 106 -4.13 -3.64 -6.94
N ASN A 107 -3.88 -2.75 -7.88
CA ASN A 107 -3.56 -1.37 -7.56
C ASN A 107 -4.76 -0.85 -6.77
N PRO A 108 -4.56 -0.31 -5.56
CA PRO A 108 -5.65 0.28 -4.82
C PRO A 108 -6.33 1.30 -5.73
N SER A 109 -7.65 1.21 -5.87
CA SER A 109 -8.44 2.06 -6.78
C SER A 109 -8.32 3.56 -6.49
N THR A 110 -7.68 3.93 -5.37
CA THR A 110 -7.37 5.30 -5.01
C THR A 110 -5.87 5.44 -4.71
N PRO A 111 -5.19 6.46 -5.27
CA PRO A 111 -3.80 6.76 -4.93
C PRO A 111 -3.65 7.09 -3.44
N THR A 112 -2.61 6.55 -2.79
CA THR A 112 -2.35 6.77 -1.35
C THR A 112 -2.25 8.25 -0.96
N TRP A 113 -1.73 9.09 -1.86
CA TRP A 113 -1.65 10.54 -1.64
C TRP A 113 -3.02 11.22 -1.51
N LEU A 114 -4.06 10.70 -2.16
CA LEU A 114 -5.42 11.25 -2.06
C LEU A 114 -5.98 11.11 -0.64
N ILE A 115 -5.67 9.99 0.04
CA ILE A 115 -6.05 9.74 1.43
C ILE A 115 -5.34 10.73 2.35
N VAL A 116 -4.02 10.91 2.16
CA VAL A 116 -3.23 11.88 2.94
C VAL A 116 -3.74 13.31 2.73
N PHE A 117 -4.03 13.69 1.48
CA PHE A 117 -4.61 14.99 1.16
C PHE A 117 -5.95 15.23 1.86
N GLY A 118 -6.85 14.24 1.84
CA GLY A 118 -8.16 14.35 2.50
C GLY A 118 -8.04 14.59 4.00
N VAL A 119 -7.12 13.88 4.68
CA VAL A 119 -6.89 14.05 6.13
C VAL A 119 -6.33 15.44 6.44
N VAL A 120 -5.35 15.90 5.67
CA VAL A 120 -4.73 17.22 5.87
C VAL A 120 -5.74 18.35 5.66
N MET A 121 -6.50 18.31 4.56
CA MET A 121 -7.54 19.32 4.30
C MET A 121 -8.65 19.29 5.36
N GLY A 122 -9.03 18.10 5.84
CA GLY A 122 -9.99 17.96 6.93
C GLY A 122 -9.53 18.63 8.22
N ALA A 123 -8.27 18.41 8.61
CA ALA A 123 -7.68 19.03 9.81
C ALA A 123 -7.59 20.56 9.69
N VAL A 124 -7.20 21.07 8.51
CA VAL A 124 -7.11 22.52 8.24
C VAL A 124 -8.50 23.17 8.34
N CYS A 125 -9.51 22.58 7.69
CA CYS A 125 -10.88 23.08 7.75
C CYS A 125 -11.43 23.07 9.18
N ALA A 126 -11.21 21.99 9.94
CA ALA A 126 -11.61 21.91 11.34
C ALA A 126 -10.92 23.00 12.19
N GLY A 127 -9.62 23.21 11.98
CA GLY A 127 -8.86 24.28 12.64
C GLY A 127 -9.45 25.68 12.36
N ILE A 128 -9.77 25.98 11.10
CA ILE A 128 -10.38 27.25 10.71
C ILE A 128 -11.75 27.43 11.40
N ILE A 129 -12.60 26.40 11.38
CA ILE A 129 -13.92 26.45 12.01
C ILE A 129 -13.79 26.72 13.52
N VAL A 130 -12.90 26.02 14.21
CA VAL A 130 -12.65 26.23 15.65
C VAL A 130 -12.20 27.67 15.91
N VAL A 131 -11.25 28.20 15.14
CA VAL A 131 -10.76 29.58 15.29
C VAL A 131 -11.88 30.61 15.08
N LEU A 132 -12.76 30.40 14.09
CA LEU A 132 -13.89 31.29 13.83
C LEU A 132 -14.92 31.25 14.97
N VAL A 133 -15.26 30.06 15.47
CA VAL A 133 -16.19 29.91 16.61
C VAL A 133 -15.64 30.57 17.87
N VAL A 134 -14.36 30.33 18.19
CA VAL A 134 -13.70 30.97 19.34
C VAL A 134 -13.68 32.50 19.17
N SER A 135 -13.38 33.01 17.99
CA SER A 135 -13.36 34.46 17.70
C SER A 135 -14.73 35.12 17.88
N LEU A 136 -15.81 34.45 17.47
CA LEU A 136 -17.17 34.93 17.65
C LEU A 136 -17.60 34.91 19.13
N VAL A 137 -17.24 33.86 19.87
CA VAL A 137 -17.52 33.76 21.31
C VAL A 137 -16.75 34.83 22.09
N GLN A 138 -15.48 35.08 21.76
CA GLN A 138 -14.70 36.16 22.38
C GLN A 138 -15.29 37.54 22.07
N ARG A 139 -15.74 37.80 20.84
CA ARG A 139 -16.46 39.05 20.50
C ARG A 139 -17.76 39.21 21.29
N LYS A 140 -18.51 38.14 21.53
CA LYS A 140 -19.72 38.19 22.36
C LYS A 140 -19.41 38.42 23.84
N ARG A 141 -18.33 37.84 24.39
CA ARG A 141 -17.89 38.10 25.76
C ARG A 141 -17.41 39.54 25.97
N LYS A 142 -16.61 40.09 25.05
CA LYS A 142 -16.21 41.51 25.10
C LYS A 142 -17.39 42.48 25.00
N LYS A 143 -18.44 42.13 24.23
CA LYS A 143 -19.65 42.95 24.14
C LYS A 143 -20.51 42.91 25.42
N ASN A 144 -20.40 41.85 26.22
CA ASN A 144 -21.07 41.77 27.52
C ASN A 144 -20.27 42.51 28.62
N GLU A 145 -18.94 42.51 28.58
CA GLU A 145 -18.11 43.33 29.48
C GLU A 145 -18.29 44.84 29.25
N THR A 146 -18.45 45.31 28.01
CA THR A 146 -18.72 46.74 27.72
C THR A 146 -20.07 47.23 28.26
N ASN A 147 -21.06 46.34 28.42
CA ASN A 147 -22.38 46.74 28.93
C ASN A 147 -22.39 46.95 30.46
N GLU A 148 -21.44 46.39 31.20
CA GLU A 148 -21.32 46.59 32.65
C GLU A 148 -20.58 47.90 32.99
N ASP A 149 -19.70 48.38 32.10
CA ASP A 149 -18.98 49.66 32.27
C ASP A 149 -19.81 50.90 31.91
N THR A 150 -20.96 50.75 31.24
CA THR A 150 -21.77 51.89 30.76
C THR A 150 -22.78 52.41 31.81
N GLN A 151 -22.86 51.83 33.01
CA GLN A 151 -23.76 52.32 34.08
C GLN A 151 -23.11 53.35 35.02
N VAL A 152 -21.79 53.57 34.92
CA VAL A 152 -21.07 54.47 35.84
C VAL A 152 -20.26 55.49 35.05
N LYS A 153 -20.93 56.49 34.45
CA LYS A 153 -20.41 57.86 34.25
C LYS A 153 -21.46 58.75 33.61
N THR A 154 -22.30 59.25 34.49
CA THR A 154 -23.11 60.46 34.36
C THR A 154 -22.21 61.69 34.11
N VAL A 155 -22.77 62.69 33.39
CA VAL A 155 -22.33 64.11 33.24
C VAL A 155 -21.02 64.26 32.42
N GLU A 156 -20.87 65.08 31.37
CA GLU A 156 -21.30 66.47 31.20
C GLU A 156 -20.95 66.96 29.76
N ASN A 157 -21.87 67.72 29.15
CA ASN A 157 -21.71 68.79 28.13
C ASN A 157 -20.77 68.69 26.91
N GLY A 158 -21.32 69.08 25.74
CA GLY A 158 -20.64 70.08 24.88
C GLY A 158 -20.32 69.69 23.43
N ALA A 159 -21.25 70.01 22.52
CA ALA A 159 -21.08 70.49 21.14
C ALA A 159 -19.81 70.20 20.29
N ALA A 160 -20.08 69.56 19.14
CA ALA A 160 -19.70 69.99 17.77
C ALA A 160 -18.28 69.75 17.19
N ARG A 161 -18.29 69.02 16.05
CA ARG A 161 -17.49 69.15 14.80
C ARG A 161 -16.07 68.56 14.79
N ASP A 162 -15.79 67.52 14.00
CA ASP A 162 -15.58 67.42 12.53
C ASP A 162 -14.09 67.53 12.16
N GLY A 163 -13.62 66.66 11.25
CA GLY A 163 -12.29 66.76 10.63
C GLY A 163 -11.40 65.52 10.72
N VAL A 164 -11.45 64.67 9.69
CA VAL A 164 -10.46 63.64 9.36
C VAL A 164 -9.19 64.31 8.82
N TYR A 165 -8.00 63.88 9.26
CA TYR A 165 -6.75 64.11 8.54
C TYR A 165 -5.91 62.82 8.52
N TYR A 166 -5.69 62.30 7.31
CA TYR A 166 -4.66 61.32 6.99
C TYR A 166 -3.31 62.01 6.89
N MET A 167 -2.24 61.38 7.38
CA MET A 167 -0.88 61.71 6.94
C MET A 167 -0.05 60.45 6.76
N SER A 168 0.14 60.07 5.50
CA SER A 168 1.29 59.33 5.02
C SER A 168 2.35 60.35 4.57
N PHE A 169 3.58 60.29 5.06
CA PHE A 169 4.77 60.30 4.22
C PHE A 169 6.06 60.06 5.02
N SER A 170 7.02 59.54 4.27
CA SER A 170 8.32 58.97 4.60
C SER A 170 9.37 59.92 5.18
N GLU A 171 10.33 59.28 5.86
CA GLU A 171 11.81 59.48 5.85
C GLU A 171 12.36 60.91 5.91
N ASP A 172 13.16 61.18 6.95
CA ASP A 172 14.52 61.63 6.68
C ASP A 172 15.50 61.23 7.80
N GLU A 173 16.64 60.73 7.35
CA GLU A 173 17.80 60.26 8.09
C GLU A 173 18.83 61.40 8.24
N SER A 174 19.79 61.23 9.17
CA SER A 174 20.98 62.06 9.46
C SER A 174 20.74 63.22 10.43
N SER A 175 21.54 63.47 11.47
CA SER A 175 22.85 62.99 11.94
C SER A 175 22.92 63.34 13.44
N VAL A 176 23.82 62.79 14.27
CA VAL A 176 25.12 63.43 14.56
C VAL A 176 25.98 62.47 15.38
N THR A 177 27.23 62.46 14.98
CA THR A 177 28.44 61.75 15.40
C THR A 177 29.09 62.34 16.68
N GLN A 178 30.03 61.57 17.24
CA GLN A 178 31.17 61.94 18.13
C GLN A 178 30.90 61.88 19.65
N MET A 179 31.79 61.33 20.47
CA MET A 179 33.25 61.13 20.38
C MET A 179 33.67 59.91 21.21
#